data_AF-A0A6V8HCU9-F1
#
_entry.id   AF-A0A6V8HCU9-F1
#
_cell.length_a   1.000
_cell.length_b   1.000
_cell.length_c   1.000
_cell.angle_alpha   90.00
_cell.angle_beta   90.00
_cell.angle_gamma   90.00
#
_symmetry.space_group_name_H-M   'P 1'
#
loop_
_entity.id
_entity.type
_entity.pdbx_description
1 polymer ?
#
loop_
_entity_poly.entity_id
_entity_poly.type
_entity_poly.pdbx_seq_one_letter_code
_entity_poly.pdbx_strand_id
1 'polypeptide(L)'
;MPRPKRALSGINPNITTPQEPASGKRKKVTTETSSPDNAASNAQSEGRDEIKAAAPRFIPIARPFWDIRAEEFDKEVDDDDESESSDAEDTETLRIRDDLDSPEWPWTLSSSAIDKYHELKKQAELRDQDMQGVYVYNDFTAYGVNEVVDNWLKDFHREVSRKSKSPYTVWAELEALSWFLQLDYTNIWFSGDDSHGYAETLALVGKALLTGIDILKTNKLFKHYKPEGDSGIRNIPTVLALFVQFAKTWISIGGDHYGETKWVSKVGKVARENGIEIKGPYKFHEVAEKMLKPVDENKPRQKKKVVRFDNGTWGIPKVVELYSDEDDMAIRDNGDYSIKGWKEAFEDYSMDHGKGPNNTIGGSSYDITKLPQTKKRLSQTKKKQYRITGF
;
A
#
# COMPACT_ATOMS: atom_id res chain seq x y z
N MET A 1 -32.58 57.75 8.67
CA MET A 1 -32.24 57.80 7.24
C MET A 1 -30.87 57.16 7.02
N PRO A 2 -30.74 56.28 6.00
CA PRO A 2 -29.59 55.41 5.80
C PRO A 2 -28.53 56.06 4.90
N ARG A 3 -27.26 55.61 4.99
CA ARG A 3 -26.30 55.77 3.90
C ARG A 3 -25.84 54.40 3.38
N PRO A 4 -25.60 54.28 2.05
CA PRO A 4 -25.71 53.04 1.31
C PRO A 4 -24.36 52.43 0.91
N LYS A 5 -24.43 51.16 0.48
CA LYS A 5 -23.35 50.29 -0.01
C LYS A 5 -22.77 50.73 -1.36
N ARG A 6 -21.50 50.40 -1.63
CA ARG A 6 -20.91 50.16 -2.97
C ARG A 6 -19.53 49.49 -2.84
N ALA A 7 -18.95 48.78 -3.80
CA ALA A 7 -19.30 47.57 -4.56
C ALA A 7 -17.96 46.99 -5.08
N LEU A 8 -17.90 45.68 -5.37
CA LEU A 8 -16.74 44.96 -5.93
C LEU A 8 -16.50 45.26 -7.42
N SER A 9 -15.23 45.21 -7.83
CA SER A 9 -14.71 44.94 -9.19
C SER A 9 -13.23 44.55 -9.01
N GLY A 10 -12.60 43.56 -9.64
CA GLY A 10 -12.79 42.95 -10.96
C GLY A 10 -11.43 42.99 -11.69
N ILE A 11 -10.90 41.81 -12.01
CA ILE A 11 -9.57 41.43 -12.58
C ILE A 11 -9.39 42.04 -14.01
N ASN A 12 -8.19 42.41 -14.54
CA ASN A 12 -7.21 41.58 -15.30
C ASN A 12 -6.19 42.48 -16.11
N PRO A 13 -5.27 41.98 -16.99
CA PRO A 13 -3.83 41.74 -16.79
C PRO A 13 -2.88 42.52 -17.78
N ASN A 14 -1.60 42.13 -17.82
CA ASN A 14 -0.51 42.44 -18.79
C ASN A 14 0.23 43.79 -18.69
N ILE A 15 1.52 43.76 -18.26
CA ILE A 15 2.61 44.60 -18.83
C ILE A 15 3.98 43.87 -18.76
N THR A 16 4.41 43.43 -19.94
CA THR A 16 5.70 43.59 -20.66
C THR A 16 7.03 43.85 -19.93
N THR A 17 8.03 43.07 -20.35
CA THR A 17 9.51 43.14 -20.20
C THR A 17 10.13 44.49 -20.62
N PRO A 18 11.41 44.74 -20.28
CA PRO A 18 12.44 44.69 -21.34
C PRO A 18 13.80 44.08 -20.94
N GLN A 19 14.51 43.64 -21.98
CA GLN A 19 15.75 42.86 -22.02
C GLN A 19 16.97 43.74 -22.40
N GLU A 20 18.15 43.40 -21.84
CA GLU A 20 19.54 43.44 -22.41
C GLU A 20 20.27 44.79 -22.71
N PRO A 21 21.62 44.86 -22.93
CA PRO A 21 22.58 43.80 -23.33
C PRO A 21 24.06 43.81 -22.76
N ALA A 22 24.74 42.68 -23.04
CA ALA A 22 26.12 42.46 -23.57
C ALA A 22 27.45 42.60 -22.76
N SER A 23 28.23 41.49 -22.87
CA SER A 23 29.64 41.39 -23.34
C SER A 23 30.84 41.60 -22.38
N GLY A 24 31.69 40.56 -22.23
CA GLY A 24 33.10 40.69 -21.84
C GLY A 24 33.90 39.37 -21.78
N LYS A 25 34.74 39.11 -22.81
CA LYS A 25 35.75 38.02 -22.88
C LYS A 25 37.03 38.37 -22.09
N ARG A 26 37.71 37.39 -21.46
CA ARG A 26 39.20 37.35 -21.37
C ARG A 26 39.76 35.94 -21.12
N LYS A 27 41.02 35.75 -21.55
CA LYS A 27 41.72 34.53 -22.01
C LYS A 27 42.39 33.65 -20.93
N LYS A 28 42.42 32.35 -21.26
CA LYS A 28 43.41 31.26 -21.12
C LYS A 28 44.85 31.59 -20.65
N VAL A 29 45.38 30.76 -19.74
CA VAL A 29 46.78 30.28 -19.71
C VAL A 29 46.78 28.77 -19.40
N THR A 30 47.51 28.03 -20.24
CA THR A 30 47.75 26.57 -20.23
C THR A 30 49.12 26.27 -19.60
N THR A 31 49.28 25.10 -18.97
CA THR A 31 50.58 24.40 -18.98
C THR A 31 50.32 22.90 -19.09
N GLU A 32 50.91 22.31 -20.12
CA GLU A 32 50.82 20.92 -20.57
C GLU A 32 51.96 20.09 -20.01
N THR A 33 51.73 18.80 -19.76
CA THR A 33 52.56 17.62 -20.15
C THR A 33 51.87 16.38 -19.56
N SER A 34 51.65 15.22 -20.19
CA SER A 34 52.13 14.61 -21.43
C SER A 34 51.26 13.38 -21.74
N SER A 35 50.91 13.15 -23.01
CA SER A 35 50.37 11.87 -23.53
C SER A 35 51.48 10.80 -23.66
N PRO A 36 51.18 9.50 -23.92
CA PRO A 36 50.74 9.08 -25.25
C PRO A 36 49.57 8.09 -25.27
N ASP A 37 48.91 8.10 -26.42
CA ASP A 37 47.83 7.20 -26.87
C ASP A 37 48.18 5.71 -26.79
N ASN A 38 47.16 4.89 -26.56
CA ASN A 38 46.94 3.72 -27.41
C ASN A 38 45.46 3.34 -27.46
N ALA A 39 44.99 3.26 -28.70
CA ALA A 39 43.64 2.89 -29.09
C ALA A 39 43.37 1.40 -28.92
N ALA A 40 42.07 1.09 -28.86
CA ALA A 40 41.43 -0.19 -29.16
C ALA A 40 41.60 -1.35 -28.18
N SER A 41 40.54 -1.59 -27.39
CA SER A 41 39.82 -2.87 -27.47
C SER A 41 38.41 -2.70 -26.95
N ASN A 42 37.49 -2.62 -27.92
CA ASN A 42 36.08 -2.86 -27.74
C ASN A 42 35.94 -4.34 -27.35
N ALA A 43 35.72 -4.62 -26.06
CA ALA A 43 35.35 -5.94 -25.57
C ALA A 43 34.12 -5.77 -24.68
N GLN A 44 33.02 -6.33 -25.16
CA GLN A 44 31.72 -6.42 -24.51
C GLN A 44 31.88 -6.79 -23.03
N SER A 45 31.39 -5.92 -22.15
CA SER A 45 31.00 -6.29 -20.78
C SER A 45 29.57 -5.83 -20.52
N GLU A 46 28.68 -6.04 -21.50
CA GLU A 46 27.25 -6.05 -21.25
C GLU A 46 26.91 -7.40 -20.60
N GLY A 47 26.46 -7.38 -19.34
CA GLY A 47 25.71 -8.50 -18.76
C GLY A 47 26.18 -9.10 -17.44
N ARG A 48 27.02 -8.44 -16.61
CA ARG A 48 27.39 -9.02 -15.29
C ARG A 48 27.37 -8.11 -14.06
N ASP A 49 26.88 -6.88 -14.17
CA ASP A 49 26.82 -5.95 -13.03
C ASP A 49 25.43 -5.83 -12.36
N GLU A 50 24.45 -6.64 -12.78
CA GLU A 50 23.04 -6.46 -12.34
C GLU A 50 22.67 -7.10 -10.99
N ILE A 51 23.61 -7.73 -10.27
CA ILE A 51 23.39 -8.27 -8.92
C ILE A 51 24.45 -7.72 -7.96
N LYS A 52 24.44 -6.41 -7.71
CA LYS A 52 25.24 -5.78 -6.64
C LYS A 52 24.43 -5.30 -5.44
N ALA A 53 23.15 -5.67 -5.34
CA ALA A 53 22.44 -5.58 -4.07
C ALA A 53 22.81 -6.80 -3.23
N ALA A 54 23.44 -6.59 -2.07
CA ALA A 54 23.71 -7.65 -1.12
C ALA A 54 22.40 -8.37 -0.76
N ALA A 55 22.47 -9.70 -0.59
CA ALA A 55 21.31 -10.47 -0.15
C ALA A 55 20.74 -9.88 1.16
N PRO A 56 19.42 -9.84 1.33
CA PRO A 56 18.79 -9.22 2.47
C PRO A 56 19.21 -9.90 3.77
N ARG A 57 19.54 -9.09 4.78
CA ARG A 57 19.75 -9.56 6.14
C ARG A 57 18.38 -9.75 6.80
N PHE A 58 18.00 -11.00 7.04
CA PHE A 58 16.78 -11.32 7.78
C PHE A 58 17.00 -11.23 9.29
N ILE A 59 16.01 -10.67 9.97
CA ILE A 59 15.96 -10.50 11.42
C ILE A 59 14.72 -11.26 11.92
N PRO A 60 14.84 -12.12 12.94
CA PRO A 60 13.71 -12.81 13.52
C PRO A 60 12.87 -11.84 14.35
N ILE A 61 11.56 -11.95 14.21
CA ILE A 61 10.58 -11.16 14.95
C ILE A 61 9.82 -12.10 15.89
N ALA A 62 9.50 -11.61 17.09
CA ALA A 62 8.57 -12.31 17.97
C ALA A 62 7.22 -12.49 17.27
N ARG A 63 6.48 -13.52 17.67
CA ARG A 63 5.10 -13.70 17.18
C ARG A 63 4.30 -12.42 17.48
N PRO A 64 3.60 -11.85 16.48
CA PRO A 64 2.88 -10.60 16.69
C PRO A 64 1.76 -10.77 17.73
N PHE A 65 1.50 -9.73 18.51
CA PHE A 65 0.49 -9.80 19.57
C PHE A 65 -0.92 -10.05 19.03
N TRP A 66 -1.28 -9.46 17.89
CA TRP A 66 -2.57 -9.73 17.22
C TRP A 66 -2.74 -11.21 16.84
N ASP A 67 -1.66 -11.92 16.53
CA ASP A 67 -1.69 -13.34 16.19
C ASP A 67 -1.82 -14.23 17.43
N ILE A 68 -1.29 -13.77 18.57
CA ILE A 68 -1.46 -14.40 19.89
C ILE A 68 -2.90 -14.19 20.39
N ARG A 69 -3.39 -12.94 20.35
CA ARG A 69 -4.77 -12.59 20.74
C ARG A 69 -5.80 -13.37 19.93
N ALA A 70 -5.56 -13.59 18.63
CA ALA A 70 -6.45 -14.39 17.80
C ALA A 70 -6.56 -15.85 18.26
N GLU A 71 -5.47 -16.43 18.80
CA GLU A 71 -5.49 -17.77 19.40
C GLU A 71 -6.15 -17.77 20.78
N GLU A 72 -5.90 -16.75 21.60
CA GLU A 72 -6.52 -16.61 22.92
C GLU A 72 -8.04 -16.48 22.81
N PHE A 73 -8.53 -15.61 21.91
CA PHE A 73 -9.96 -15.41 21.70
C PHE A 73 -10.68 -16.68 21.23
N ASP A 74 -10.02 -17.49 20.41
CA ASP A 74 -10.55 -18.78 19.94
C ASP A 74 -10.63 -19.81 21.08
N LYS A 75 -9.74 -19.75 22.07
CA LYS A 75 -9.80 -20.58 23.30
C LYS A 75 -10.87 -20.11 24.27
N GLU A 76 -11.04 -18.80 24.44
CA GLU A 76 -12.08 -18.23 25.32
C GLU A 76 -13.50 -18.44 24.79
N VAL A 77 -13.68 -18.61 23.47
CA VAL A 77 -15.00 -18.95 22.89
C VAL A 77 -15.35 -20.44 23.09
N ASP A 78 -14.34 -21.29 23.31
CA ASP A 78 -14.52 -22.72 23.58
C ASP A 78 -14.65 -23.04 25.08
N ASP A 79 -14.16 -22.18 25.98
CA ASP A 79 -14.27 -22.29 27.45
C ASP A 79 -15.21 -21.20 28.01
N ASP A 80 -16.42 -21.56 28.43
CA ASP A 80 -17.47 -20.71 29.05
C ASP A 80 -17.07 -20.05 30.41
N ASP A 81 -15.79 -20.03 30.78
CA ASP A 81 -15.31 -19.47 32.05
C ASP A 81 -14.59 -18.13 31.82
N GLU A 82 -15.18 -17.05 32.36
CA GLU A 82 -14.65 -15.67 32.37
C GLU A 82 -13.18 -15.63 32.84
N SER A 83 -12.27 -15.50 31.87
CA SER A 83 -10.83 -15.31 32.12
C SER A 83 -10.51 -13.82 32.15
N GLU A 84 -9.87 -13.36 33.25
CA GLU A 84 -9.43 -11.97 33.41
C GLU A 84 -8.42 -11.59 32.33
N SER A 85 -8.84 -10.72 31.40
CA SER A 85 -7.99 -10.00 30.45
C SER A 85 -6.77 -9.40 31.15
N SER A 86 -5.58 -9.97 30.95
CA SER A 86 -4.35 -9.40 31.47
C SER A 86 -4.02 -8.09 30.73
N ASP A 87 -3.90 -6.99 31.47
CA ASP A 87 -3.44 -5.66 31.03
C ASP A 87 -1.95 -5.66 30.60
N ALA A 88 -1.56 -6.53 29.65
CA ALA A 88 -0.27 -6.41 29.00
C ALA A 88 -0.32 -5.18 28.10
N GLU A 89 0.50 -4.17 28.39
CA GLU A 89 0.61 -2.96 27.57
C GLU A 89 0.72 -3.34 26.08
N ASP A 90 -0.34 -2.97 25.35
CA ASP A 90 -0.68 -3.36 23.99
C ASP A 90 0.23 -2.63 22.99
N THR A 91 1.54 -2.87 23.08
CA THR A 91 2.49 -2.21 22.20
C THR A 91 2.53 -2.96 20.89
N GLU A 92 1.79 -2.46 19.90
CA GLU A 92 1.71 -2.90 18.49
C GLU A 92 3.05 -2.71 17.73
N THR A 93 4.17 -2.92 18.41
CA THR A 93 5.54 -2.60 17.96
C THR A 93 6.27 -3.90 17.71
N LEU A 94 7.00 -4.00 16.59
CA LEU A 94 7.81 -5.18 16.28
C LEU A 94 8.82 -5.44 17.42
N ARG A 95 8.74 -6.64 18.01
CA ARG A 95 9.69 -7.09 19.02
C ARG A 95 10.74 -7.97 18.32
N ILE A 96 11.96 -7.44 18.19
CA ILE A 96 13.10 -8.18 17.62
C ILE A 96 13.54 -9.24 18.63
N ARG A 97 13.81 -10.47 18.16
CA ARG A 97 14.41 -11.54 18.96
C ARG A 97 15.89 -11.72 18.61
N ASP A 98 16.65 -12.23 19.57
CA ASP A 98 18.06 -12.58 19.36
C ASP A 98 18.26 -14.07 19.00
N ASP A 99 17.26 -14.92 19.29
CA ASP A 99 17.31 -16.37 19.10
C ASP A 99 16.55 -16.83 17.85
N LEU A 100 17.30 -17.36 16.87
CA LEU A 100 16.80 -17.87 15.59
C LEU A 100 16.36 -19.36 15.68
N ASP A 101 16.33 -19.95 16.87
CA ASP A 101 16.49 -21.40 17.08
C ASP A 101 15.17 -22.19 17.19
N SER A 102 14.16 -21.84 16.39
CA SER A 102 13.19 -22.85 15.97
C SER A 102 13.12 -22.91 14.44
N PRO A 103 13.46 -24.05 13.81
CA PRO A 103 13.34 -24.23 12.37
C PRO A 103 11.88 -24.13 11.86
N GLU A 104 10.90 -24.14 12.77
CA GLU A 104 9.48 -23.89 12.49
C GLU A 104 9.03 -22.43 12.71
N TRP A 105 9.93 -21.52 13.14
CA TRP A 105 9.54 -20.14 13.42
C TRP A 105 9.39 -19.30 12.13
N PRO A 106 8.18 -18.80 11.78
CA PRO A 106 7.92 -18.23 10.46
C PRO A 106 8.14 -16.71 10.35
N TRP A 107 8.33 -16.03 11.49
CA TRP A 107 8.32 -14.56 11.57
C TRP A 107 9.72 -13.97 11.35
N THR A 108 10.00 -13.56 10.11
CA THR A 108 11.25 -12.87 9.76
C THR A 108 11.00 -11.73 8.78
N LEU A 109 11.72 -10.61 8.93
CA LEU A 109 11.73 -9.49 7.98
C LEU A 109 13.16 -9.18 7.56
N SER A 110 13.35 -8.65 6.36
CA SER A 110 14.61 -8.01 6.03
C SER A 110 14.80 -6.74 6.86
N SER A 111 16.05 -6.38 7.19
CA SER A 111 16.34 -5.14 7.91
C SER A 111 15.80 -3.90 7.19
N SER A 112 15.88 -3.87 5.85
CA SER A 112 15.29 -2.81 5.03
C SER A 112 13.77 -2.72 5.16
N ALA A 113 13.08 -3.85 5.29
CA ALA A 113 11.64 -3.86 5.49
C ALA A 113 11.24 -3.38 6.89
N ILE A 114 12.05 -3.65 7.92
CA ILE A 114 11.81 -3.14 9.28
C ILE A 114 11.86 -1.61 9.28
N ASP A 115 12.90 -1.02 8.67
CA ASP A 115 13.03 0.44 8.57
C ASP A 115 11.81 1.05 7.85
N LYS A 116 11.41 0.45 6.73
CA LYS A 116 10.24 0.90 5.96
C LYS A 116 8.93 0.71 6.71
N TYR A 117 8.75 -0.39 7.44
CA TYR A 117 7.58 -0.62 8.28
C TYR A 117 7.46 0.47 9.36
N HIS A 118 8.56 0.80 10.05
CA HIS A 118 8.55 1.87 11.04
C HIS A 118 8.26 3.23 10.42
N GLU A 119 8.74 3.49 9.21
CA GLU A 119 8.38 4.68 8.45
C GLU A 119 6.86 4.72 8.19
N LEU A 120 6.26 3.65 7.68
CA LEU A 120 4.82 3.57 7.39
C LEU A 120 3.98 3.76 8.66
N LYS A 121 4.31 3.05 9.74
CA LYS A 121 3.64 3.19 11.04
C LYS A 121 3.68 4.63 11.53
N LYS A 122 4.86 5.25 11.51
CA LYS A 122 5.02 6.66 11.91
C LYS A 122 4.20 7.60 11.01
N GLN A 123 4.15 7.36 9.70
CA GLN A 123 3.32 8.17 8.80
C GLN A 123 1.83 8.06 9.13
N ALA A 124 1.34 6.89 9.55
CA ALA A 124 -0.03 6.72 10.01
C ALA A 124 -0.30 7.45 11.34
N GLU A 125 0.59 7.35 12.32
CA GLU A 125 0.50 8.05 13.62
C GLU A 125 0.42 9.58 13.46
N LEU A 126 1.09 10.14 12.45
CA LEU A 126 1.05 11.58 12.14
C LEU A 126 -0.29 12.04 11.55
N ARG A 127 -1.13 11.10 11.10
CA ARG A 127 -2.44 11.34 10.48
C ARG A 127 -3.60 10.88 11.34
N ASP A 128 -3.29 10.20 12.45
CA ASP A 128 -4.24 9.73 13.44
C ASP A 128 -4.69 10.87 14.38
N GLN A 129 -5.97 11.19 14.32
CA GLN A 129 -6.59 12.24 15.14
C GLN A 129 -6.53 11.95 16.64
N ASP A 130 -6.59 10.69 17.05
CA ASP A 130 -6.55 10.29 18.44
C ASP A 130 -5.15 10.40 19.01
N MET A 131 -4.15 9.87 18.30
CA MET A 131 -2.74 10.01 18.66
C MET A 131 -2.31 11.49 18.70
N GLN A 132 -2.84 12.33 17.81
CA GLN A 132 -2.53 13.76 17.78
C GLN A 132 -3.40 14.62 18.71
N GLY A 133 -4.39 14.03 19.40
CA GLY A 133 -5.28 14.73 20.32
C GLY A 133 -6.17 15.80 19.66
N VAL A 134 -6.49 15.62 18.38
CA VAL A 134 -7.32 16.55 17.59
C VAL A 134 -8.62 15.87 17.13
N TYR A 135 -9.58 16.66 16.68
CA TYR A 135 -10.74 16.18 15.93
C TYR A 135 -11.02 17.14 14.78
N VAL A 136 -10.82 16.66 13.56
CA VAL A 136 -11.04 17.38 12.30
C VAL A 136 -12.41 17.03 11.76
N TYR A 137 -12.66 15.74 11.48
CA TYR A 137 -13.94 15.10 11.16
C TYR A 137 -13.79 13.56 11.21
N ASN A 138 -14.91 12.82 11.16
CA ASN A 138 -14.95 11.36 11.39
C ASN A 138 -13.93 10.57 10.55
N ASP A 139 -13.99 10.69 9.22
CA ASP A 139 -13.19 9.84 8.32
C ASP A 139 -11.77 10.36 8.06
N PHE A 140 -11.35 11.42 8.74
CA PHE A 140 -10.05 12.06 8.49
C PHE A 140 -8.89 11.09 8.68
N THR A 141 -8.94 10.24 9.71
CA THR A 141 -7.89 9.23 9.94
C THR A 141 -7.89 8.18 8.82
N ALA A 142 -9.07 7.74 8.34
CA ALA A 142 -9.18 6.76 7.24
C ALA A 142 -8.55 7.29 5.94
N TYR A 143 -8.88 8.54 5.55
CA TYR A 143 -8.22 9.20 4.43
C TYR A 143 -6.72 9.40 4.65
N GLY A 144 -6.33 9.64 5.90
CA GLY A 144 -4.93 9.72 6.29
C GLY A 144 -4.18 8.40 6.04
N VAL A 145 -4.73 7.28 6.47
CA VAL A 145 -4.16 5.95 6.22
C VAL A 145 -4.11 5.65 4.72
N ASN A 146 -5.16 5.97 3.96
CA ASN A 146 -5.13 5.84 2.49
C ASN A 146 -3.96 6.64 1.86
N GLU A 147 -3.75 7.89 2.30
CA GLU A 147 -2.62 8.70 1.81
C GLU A 147 -1.24 8.08 2.15
N VAL A 148 -1.12 7.33 3.25
CA VAL A 148 0.11 6.56 3.56
C VAL A 148 0.30 5.44 2.52
N VAL A 149 -0.76 4.70 2.19
CA VAL A 149 -0.72 3.64 1.18
C VAL A 149 -0.46 4.21 -0.22
N ASP A 150 -1.04 5.34 -0.59
CA ASP A 150 -0.76 6.03 -1.87
C ASP A 150 0.69 6.48 -1.97
N ASN A 151 1.25 7.01 -0.88
CA ASN A 151 2.67 7.37 -0.82
C ASN A 151 3.54 6.13 -1.00
N TRP A 152 3.18 5.00 -0.38
CA TRP A 152 3.87 3.74 -0.58
C TRP A 152 3.74 3.24 -2.03
N LEU A 153 2.55 3.29 -2.65
CA LEU A 153 2.33 2.91 -4.05
C LEU A 153 3.21 3.73 -5.00
N LYS A 154 3.34 5.03 -4.74
CA LYS A 154 4.22 5.94 -5.47
C LYS A 154 5.69 5.60 -5.29
N ASP A 155 6.12 5.26 -4.06
CA ASP A 155 7.48 4.82 -3.76
C ASP A 155 7.80 3.50 -4.47
N PHE A 156 6.89 2.53 -4.40
CA PHE A 156 6.98 1.24 -5.08
C PHE A 156 7.05 1.42 -6.60
N HIS A 157 6.18 2.26 -7.19
CA HIS A 157 6.22 2.57 -8.61
C HIS A 157 7.58 3.15 -9.02
N ARG A 158 8.13 4.06 -8.22
CA ARG A 158 9.47 4.61 -8.46
C ARG A 158 10.52 3.52 -8.45
N GLU A 159 10.48 2.59 -7.50
CA GLU A 159 11.44 1.48 -7.40
C GLU A 159 11.36 0.54 -8.61
N VAL A 160 10.14 0.09 -8.95
CA VAL A 160 9.88 -0.82 -10.08
C VAL A 160 10.23 -0.20 -11.43
N SER A 161 10.11 1.13 -11.54
CA SER A 161 10.43 1.89 -12.75
C SER A 161 11.91 2.20 -12.95
N ARG A 162 12.79 1.90 -11.98
CA ARG A 162 14.24 2.11 -12.14
C ARG A 162 14.82 1.24 -13.25
N LYS A 163 15.85 1.77 -13.93
CA LYS A 163 16.61 1.05 -14.98
C LYS A 163 17.32 -0.17 -14.41
N SER A 164 18.06 0.02 -13.31
CA SER A 164 18.64 -1.05 -12.51
C SER A 164 17.83 -1.15 -11.23
N LYS A 165 17.03 -2.21 -11.12
CA LYS A 165 16.14 -2.45 -9.99
C LYS A 165 16.62 -3.68 -9.24
N SER A 166 16.68 -3.59 -7.92
CA SER A 166 17.04 -4.73 -7.07
C SER A 166 15.77 -5.50 -6.72
N PRO A 167 15.68 -6.81 -7.05
CA PRO A 167 14.53 -7.64 -6.66
C PRO A 167 14.33 -7.64 -5.14
N TYR A 168 15.43 -7.56 -4.38
CA TYR A 168 15.38 -7.50 -2.92
C TYR A 168 14.80 -6.19 -2.39
N THR A 169 15.06 -5.06 -3.05
CA THR A 169 14.50 -3.76 -2.63
C THR A 169 13.00 -3.72 -2.91
N VAL A 170 12.57 -4.21 -4.07
CA VAL A 170 11.14 -4.36 -4.40
C VAL A 170 10.44 -5.27 -3.39
N TRP A 171 11.08 -6.39 -3.04
CA TRP A 171 10.52 -7.31 -2.05
C TRP A 171 10.47 -6.71 -0.65
N ALA A 172 11.49 -5.96 -0.22
CA ALA A 172 11.50 -5.27 1.07
C ALA A 172 10.35 -4.25 1.23
N GLU A 173 9.97 -3.55 0.14
CA GLU A 173 8.78 -2.67 0.13
C GLU A 173 7.49 -3.46 0.40
N LEU A 174 7.35 -4.63 -0.23
CA LEU A 174 6.18 -5.52 -0.05
C LEU A 174 6.16 -6.18 1.33
N GLU A 175 7.31 -6.59 1.85
CA GLU A 175 7.47 -7.08 3.22
C GLU A 175 6.96 -6.03 4.21
N ALA A 176 7.48 -4.80 4.12
CA ALA A 176 7.12 -3.71 5.02
C ALA A 176 5.62 -3.41 4.99
N LEU A 177 5.04 -3.33 3.79
CA LEU A 177 3.61 -3.11 3.64
C LEU A 177 2.79 -4.27 4.22
N SER A 178 3.16 -5.52 3.94
CA SER A 178 2.39 -6.69 4.41
C SER A 178 2.21 -6.70 5.94
N TRP A 179 3.22 -6.22 6.67
CA TRP A 179 3.20 -6.06 8.12
C TRP A 179 2.43 -4.81 8.57
N PHE A 180 2.59 -3.69 7.88
CA PHE A 180 1.83 -2.48 8.15
C PHE A 180 0.31 -2.70 8.01
N LEU A 181 -0.11 -3.51 7.04
CA LEU A 181 -1.51 -3.84 6.79
C LEU A 181 -2.15 -4.71 7.89
N GLN A 182 -1.39 -5.25 8.83
CA GLN A 182 -1.92 -5.97 9.99
C GLN A 182 -2.20 -5.08 11.20
N LEU A 183 -1.87 -3.79 11.12
CA LEU A 183 -2.13 -2.86 12.21
C LEU A 183 -3.60 -2.46 12.25
N ASP A 184 -4.06 -2.01 13.42
CA ASP A 184 -5.45 -1.58 13.65
C ASP A 184 -5.86 -0.40 12.74
N TYR A 185 -4.88 0.31 12.16
CA TYR A 185 -5.11 1.30 11.12
C TYR A 185 -5.90 0.77 9.92
N THR A 186 -5.79 -0.53 9.61
CA THR A 186 -6.56 -1.17 8.54
C THR A 186 -8.06 -1.16 8.83
N ASN A 187 -8.47 -1.40 10.08
CA ASN A 187 -9.88 -1.36 10.47
C ASN A 187 -10.45 0.07 10.36
N ILE A 188 -9.66 1.07 10.76
CA ILE A 188 -10.03 2.49 10.62
C ILE A 188 -10.13 2.87 9.14
N TRP A 189 -9.18 2.44 8.33
CA TRP A 189 -9.17 2.70 6.88
C TRP A 189 -10.43 2.17 6.22
N PHE A 190 -10.82 0.93 6.52
CA PHE A 190 -12.00 0.29 5.92
C PHE A 190 -13.33 0.84 6.41
N SER A 191 -13.32 1.62 7.50
CA SER A 191 -14.51 2.25 8.05
C SER A 191 -14.83 3.62 7.43
N GLY A 192 -13.97 4.14 6.55
CA GLY A 192 -14.23 5.42 5.89
C GLY A 192 -15.33 5.34 4.83
N ASP A 193 -15.83 6.49 4.41
CA ASP A 193 -16.99 6.63 3.52
C ASP A 193 -16.68 6.39 2.02
N ASP A 194 -15.42 6.49 1.59
CA ASP A 194 -14.97 6.21 0.21
C ASP A 194 -14.65 4.72 -0.05
N SER A 195 -15.62 3.86 0.20
CA SER A 195 -15.47 2.40 0.05
C SER A 195 -14.98 1.95 -1.33
N HIS A 196 -15.37 2.65 -2.41
CA HIS A 196 -14.95 2.30 -3.76
C HIS A 196 -13.50 2.69 -4.04
N GLY A 197 -13.08 3.91 -3.67
CA GLY A 197 -11.68 4.31 -3.83
C GLY A 197 -10.73 3.43 -3.00
N TYR A 198 -11.16 2.98 -1.82
CA TYR A 198 -10.39 2.03 -1.01
C TYR A 198 -10.31 0.64 -1.66
N ALA A 199 -11.39 0.17 -2.28
CA ALA A 199 -11.38 -1.07 -3.06
C ALA A 199 -10.40 -1.00 -4.24
N GLU A 200 -10.36 0.12 -4.97
CA GLU A 200 -9.40 0.35 -6.06
C GLU A 200 -7.95 0.36 -5.55
N THR A 201 -7.72 1.00 -4.41
CA THR A 201 -6.40 1.03 -3.74
C THR A 201 -5.98 -0.38 -3.34
N LEU A 202 -6.90 -1.18 -2.77
CA LEU A 202 -6.65 -2.57 -2.40
C LEU A 202 -6.33 -3.44 -3.62
N ALA A 203 -7.06 -3.27 -4.72
CA ALA A 203 -6.81 -3.98 -5.97
C ALA A 203 -5.42 -3.65 -6.54
N LEU A 204 -5.02 -2.37 -6.47
CA LEU A 204 -3.70 -1.94 -6.90
C LEU A 204 -2.58 -2.48 -6.00
N VAL A 205 -2.79 -2.54 -4.68
CA VAL A 205 -1.87 -3.22 -3.74
C VAL A 205 -1.71 -4.71 -4.11
N GLY A 206 -2.81 -5.41 -4.42
CA GLY A 206 -2.76 -6.79 -4.91
C GLY A 206 -1.99 -6.95 -6.22
N LYS A 207 -2.16 -6.01 -7.16
CA LYS A 207 -1.38 -5.96 -8.41
C LYS A 207 0.10 -5.69 -8.14
N ALA A 208 0.44 -4.83 -7.17
CA ALA A 208 1.81 -4.55 -6.75
C ALA A 208 2.49 -5.82 -6.23
N LEU A 209 1.80 -6.61 -5.40
CA LEU A 209 2.27 -7.91 -4.92
C LEU A 209 2.56 -8.87 -6.08
N LEU A 210 1.60 -9.07 -6.99
CA LEU A 210 1.78 -9.96 -8.14
C LEU A 210 2.92 -9.51 -9.06
N THR A 211 3.11 -8.19 -9.21
CA THR A 211 4.24 -7.61 -9.94
C THR A 211 5.57 -7.88 -9.25
N GLY A 212 5.63 -7.75 -7.92
CA GLY A 212 6.81 -8.12 -7.14
C GLY A 212 7.15 -9.60 -7.26
N ILE A 213 6.14 -10.47 -7.25
CA ILE A 213 6.30 -11.90 -7.50
C ILE A 213 6.87 -12.16 -8.91
N ASP A 214 6.36 -11.49 -9.94
CA ASP A 214 6.88 -11.62 -11.32
C ASP A 214 8.35 -11.17 -11.44
N ILE A 215 8.72 -10.09 -10.74
CA ILE A 215 10.12 -9.64 -10.64
C ILE A 215 10.97 -10.71 -9.96
N LEU A 216 10.53 -11.30 -8.85
CA LEU A 216 11.26 -12.37 -8.19
C LEU A 216 11.38 -13.62 -9.07
N LYS A 217 10.35 -13.98 -9.84
CA LYS A 217 10.37 -15.12 -10.78
C LYS A 217 11.38 -14.90 -11.90
N THR A 218 11.38 -13.72 -12.51
CA THR A 218 12.31 -13.35 -13.57
C THR A 218 13.77 -13.44 -13.09
N ASN A 219 14.01 -13.13 -11.81
CA ASN A 219 15.32 -13.23 -11.15
C ASN A 219 15.59 -14.59 -10.48
N LYS A 220 14.72 -15.60 -10.68
CA LYS A 220 14.85 -16.97 -10.12
C LYS A 220 14.90 -17.03 -8.58
N LEU A 221 14.32 -16.04 -7.91
CA LEU A 221 14.26 -15.91 -6.44
C LEU A 221 12.93 -16.39 -5.85
N PHE A 222 11.86 -16.46 -6.66
CA PHE A 222 10.55 -16.97 -6.23
C PHE A 222 10.51 -18.50 -6.25
N LYS A 223 11.17 -19.11 -5.27
CA LYS A 223 11.25 -20.58 -5.10
C LYS A 223 11.27 -20.93 -3.62
N HIS A 224 11.04 -22.19 -3.31
CA HIS A 224 11.14 -22.68 -1.93
C HIS A 224 12.49 -22.34 -1.30
N TYR A 225 12.47 -21.79 -0.08
CA TYR A 225 13.67 -21.47 0.67
C TYR A 225 14.36 -22.75 1.17
N LYS A 226 15.67 -22.87 0.96
CA LYS A 226 16.50 -23.98 1.45
C LYS A 226 17.74 -23.39 2.10
N PRO A 227 18.06 -23.68 3.37
CA PRO A 227 19.21 -23.07 4.03
C PRO A 227 20.57 -23.35 3.36
N GLU A 228 20.70 -24.50 2.68
CA GLU A 228 21.98 -25.01 2.16
C GLU A 228 22.08 -24.98 0.61
N GLY A 229 21.81 -23.84 -0.03
CA GLY A 229 22.00 -23.73 -1.49
C GLY A 229 21.57 -22.41 -2.11
N ASP A 230 21.41 -22.39 -3.44
CA ASP A 230 20.76 -21.30 -4.18
C ASP A 230 19.27 -21.26 -3.83
N SER A 231 18.98 -20.61 -2.71
CA SER A 231 17.69 -20.60 -2.04
C SER A 231 16.83 -19.45 -2.49
N GLY A 232 15.50 -19.63 -2.46
CA GLY A 232 14.58 -18.49 -2.62
C GLY A 232 14.66 -17.53 -1.44
N ILE A 233 13.71 -16.60 -1.36
CA ILE A 233 13.60 -15.70 -0.20
C ILE A 233 12.85 -16.41 0.94
N ARG A 234 13.40 -16.34 2.17
CA ARG A 234 12.92 -17.10 3.33
C ARG A 234 11.45 -16.84 3.67
N ASN A 235 11.04 -15.58 3.71
CA ASN A 235 9.75 -15.16 4.25
C ASN A 235 8.64 -15.05 3.19
N ILE A 236 8.84 -15.56 1.97
CA ILE A 236 7.79 -15.57 0.93
C ILE A 236 6.47 -16.14 1.48
N PRO A 237 6.43 -17.35 2.09
CA PRO A 237 5.19 -17.90 2.62
C PRO A 237 4.45 -16.94 3.56
N THR A 238 5.18 -16.38 4.52
CA THR A 238 4.63 -15.47 5.55
C THR A 238 4.08 -14.20 4.92
N VAL A 239 4.84 -13.54 4.03
CA VAL A 239 4.40 -12.30 3.36
C VAL A 239 3.14 -12.54 2.54
N LEU A 240 3.09 -13.63 1.76
CA LEU A 240 1.89 -13.99 1.01
C LEU A 240 0.70 -14.23 1.94
N ALA A 241 0.91 -14.91 3.07
CA ALA A 241 -0.14 -15.14 4.05
C ALA A 241 -0.68 -13.84 4.65
N LEU A 242 0.18 -12.87 4.97
CA LEU A 242 -0.22 -11.57 5.50
C LEU A 242 -1.07 -10.77 4.50
N PHE A 243 -0.72 -10.78 3.21
CA PHE A 243 -1.56 -10.16 2.18
C PHE A 243 -2.93 -10.84 2.04
N VAL A 244 -2.97 -12.18 2.09
CA VAL A 244 -4.23 -12.94 2.02
C VAL A 244 -5.10 -12.66 3.26
N GLN A 245 -4.49 -12.57 4.44
CA GLN A 245 -5.16 -12.18 5.68
C GLN A 245 -5.74 -10.76 5.57
N PHE A 246 -4.97 -9.81 5.03
CA PHE A 246 -5.44 -8.44 4.78
C PHE A 246 -6.67 -8.43 3.85
N ALA A 247 -6.64 -9.17 2.74
CA ALA A 247 -7.79 -9.29 1.84
C ALA A 247 -9.01 -9.94 2.53
N LYS A 248 -8.79 -10.91 3.41
CA LYS A 248 -9.86 -11.52 4.21
C LYS A 248 -10.50 -10.48 5.15
N THR A 249 -9.69 -9.68 5.84
CA THR A 249 -10.18 -8.59 6.71
C THR A 249 -11.07 -7.63 5.92
N TRP A 250 -10.67 -7.26 4.70
CA TRP A 250 -11.49 -6.46 3.81
C TRP A 250 -12.84 -7.11 3.52
N ILE A 251 -12.86 -8.37 3.07
CA ILE A 251 -14.11 -9.09 2.76
C ILE A 251 -15.02 -9.18 3.99
N SER A 252 -14.45 -9.34 5.19
CA SER A 252 -15.23 -9.43 6.42
C SER A 252 -15.90 -8.11 6.81
N ILE A 253 -15.31 -6.97 6.44
CA ILE A 253 -15.78 -5.64 6.82
C ILE A 253 -16.59 -5.00 5.68
N GLY A 254 -15.97 -4.89 4.51
CA GLY A 254 -16.52 -4.20 3.34
C GLY A 254 -17.13 -5.11 2.28
N GLY A 255 -16.94 -6.43 2.36
CA GLY A 255 -17.35 -7.36 1.30
C GLY A 255 -16.46 -7.28 0.04
N ASP A 256 -16.60 -8.23 -0.89
CA ASP A 256 -15.99 -8.15 -2.23
C ASP A 256 -17.06 -7.65 -3.21
N HIS A 257 -17.13 -6.33 -3.38
CA HIS A 257 -18.23 -5.69 -4.12
C HIS A 257 -17.85 -5.37 -5.56
N TYR A 258 -16.60 -5.03 -5.82
CA TYR A 258 -16.11 -4.57 -7.12
C TYR A 258 -15.09 -5.53 -7.74
N GLY A 259 -14.76 -6.63 -7.05
CA GLY A 259 -13.78 -7.63 -7.48
C GLY A 259 -12.34 -7.27 -7.10
N GLU A 260 -12.16 -6.39 -6.13
CA GLU A 260 -10.89 -5.91 -5.58
C GLU A 260 -10.01 -7.03 -5.02
N THR A 261 -10.58 -8.16 -4.61
CA THR A 261 -9.83 -9.30 -4.05
C THR A 261 -9.52 -10.43 -5.06
N LYS A 262 -9.84 -10.26 -6.34
CA LYS A 262 -9.62 -11.28 -7.41
C LYS A 262 -8.16 -11.77 -7.50
N TRP A 263 -7.20 -10.91 -7.15
CA TRP A 263 -5.77 -11.21 -7.15
C TRP A 263 -5.38 -12.32 -6.15
N VAL A 264 -6.16 -12.56 -5.09
CA VAL A 264 -5.85 -13.55 -4.05
C VAL A 264 -5.80 -14.97 -4.61
N SER A 265 -6.77 -15.33 -5.46
CA SER A 265 -6.80 -16.64 -6.13
C SER A 265 -5.58 -16.85 -7.03
N LYS A 266 -5.08 -15.77 -7.66
CA LYS A 266 -3.90 -15.76 -8.52
C LYS A 266 -2.62 -15.92 -7.72
N VAL A 267 -2.52 -15.31 -6.54
CA VAL A 267 -1.43 -15.57 -5.58
C VAL A 267 -1.40 -17.04 -5.21
N GLY A 268 -2.55 -17.65 -4.88
CA GLY A 268 -2.64 -19.08 -4.58
C GLY A 268 -2.22 -19.97 -5.75
N LYS A 269 -2.62 -19.62 -6.98
CA LYS A 269 -2.18 -20.32 -8.20
C LYS A 269 -0.66 -20.24 -8.38
N VAL A 270 -0.08 -19.05 -8.33
CA VAL A 270 1.36 -18.83 -8.55
C VAL A 270 2.20 -19.48 -7.46
N ALA A 271 1.77 -19.46 -6.19
CA ALA A 271 2.46 -20.15 -5.11
C ALA A 271 2.50 -21.67 -5.34
N ARG A 272 1.37 -22.30 -5.69
CA ARG A 272 1.30 -23.74 -5.99
C ARG A 272 2.17 -24.14 -7.18
N GLU A 273 2.14 -23.36 -8.27
CA GLU A 273 2.95 -23.61 -9.47
C GLU A 273 4.45 -23.60 -9.19
N ASN A 274 4.89 -22.87 -8.14
CA ASN A 274 6.30 -22.76 -7.76
C ASN A 274 6.65 -23.63 -6.52
N GLY A 275 5.76 -24.52 -6.10
CA GLY A 275 5.97 -25.41 -4.95
C GLY A 275 6.11 -24.67 -3.61
N ILE A 276 5.49 -23.49 -3.49
CA ILE A 276 5.49 -22.69 -2.26
C ILE A 276 4.19 -22.97 -1.51
N GLU A 277 4.33 -23.55 -0.32
CA GLU A 277 3.24 -23.71 0.62
C GLU A 277 3.10 -22.39 1.41
N ILE A 278 1.96 -21.72 1.28
CA ILE A 278 1.68 -20.47 2.02
C ILE A 278 1.34 -20.83 3.46
N LYS A 279 2.28 -20.58 4.38
CA LYS A 279 2.13 -20.72 5.84
C LYS A 279 2.19 -19.34 6.47
N GLY A 280 1.41 -19.11 7.53
CA GLY A 280 1.31 -17.78 8.12
C GLY A 280 0.62 -17.77 9.49
N PRO A 281 -0.19 -16.74 9.77
CA PRO A 281 -0.90 -16.56 11.03
C PRO A 281 -1.62 -17.80 11.58
N TYR A 282 -2.00 -17.75 12.85
CA TYR A 282 -2.83 -18.76 13.51
C TYR A 282 -4.04 -19.16 12.66
N LYS A 283 -4.28 -20.47 12.52
CA LYS A 283 -5.34 -21.08 11.68
C LYS A 283 -5.39 -20.58 10.22
N PHE A 284 -4.31 -20.02 9.68
CA PHE A 284 -4.29 -19.50 8.30
C PHE A 284 -4.79 -20.53 7.28
N HIS A 285 -4.34 -21.78 7.38
CA HIS A 285 -4.76 -22.83 6.44
C HIS A 285 -6.26 -23.09 6.46
N GLU A 286 -6.90 -23.15 7.63
CA GLU A 286 -8.35 -23.39 7.74
C GLU A 286 -9.16 -22.25 7.14
N VAL A 287 -8.65 -21.04 7.29
CA VAL A 287 -9.36 -19.80 7.00
C VAL A 287 -9.17 -19.36 5.55
N ALA A 288 -7.95 -19.46 5.02
CA ALA A 288 -7.57 -18.87 3.74
C ALA A 288 -7.63 -19.85 2.55
N GLU A 289 -7.74 -21.16 2.79
CA GLU A 289 -7.75 -22.17 1.71
C GLU A 289 -8.86 -21.91 0.69
N LYS A 290 -10.02 -21.44 1.13
CA LYS A 290 -11.15 -21.11 0.25
C LYS A 290 -10.83 -19.94 -0.69
N MET A 291 -10.13 -18.92 -0.21
CA MET A 291 -9.78 -17.73 -1.01
C MET A 291 -8.66 -18.01 -2.00
N LEU A 292 -7.74 -18.91 -1.64
CA LEU A 292 -6.63 -19.28 -2.52
C LEU A 292 -7.08 -20.16 -3.69
N LYS A 293 -8.19 -20.90 -3.56
CA LYS A 293 -8.71 -21.77 -4.62
C LYS A 293 -8.97 -20.96 -5.90
N PRO A 294 -8.62 -21.52 -7.07
CA PRO A 294 -8.90 -20.84 -8.33
C PRO A 294 -10.40 -20.60 -8.44
N VAL A 295 -10.77 -19.37 -8.80
CA VAL A 295 -12.15 -19.06 -9.16
C VAL A 295 -12.45 -19.79 -10.47
N ASP A 296 -13.58 -20.50 -10.53
CA ASP A 296 -14.00 -21.20 -11.73
C ASP A 296 -14.47 -20.17 -12.77
N GLU A 297 -13.55 -19.74 -13.64
CA GLU A 297 -13.80 -18.75 -14.69
C GLU A 297 -14.89 -19.20 -15.69
N ASN A 298 -15.22 -20.50 -15.71
CA ASN A 298 -16.28 -21.09 -16.53
C ASN A 298 -17.66 -21.13 -15.86
N LYS A 299 -17.77 -20.71 -14.59
CA LYS A 299 -19.07 -20.64 -13.92
C LYS A 299 -19.89 -19.53 -14.56
N PRO A 300 -21.13 -19.80 -15.03
CA PRO A 300 -21.93 -18.78 -15.70
C PRO A 300 -22.15 -17.59 -14.77
N ARG A 301 -21.78 -16.40 -15.26
CA ARG A 301 -21.89 -15.12 -14.56
C ARG A 301 -23.31 -14.98 -13.99
N GLN A 302 -23.43 -14.76 -12.68
CA GLN A 302 -24.74 -14.56 -12.08
C GLN A 302 -25.25 -13.16 -12.41
N LYS A 303 -26.48 -13.10 -12.93
CA LYS A 303 -27.17 -11.83 -13.11
C LYS A 303 -27.72 -11.38 -11.76
N LYS A 304 -27.31 -10.20 -11.30
CA LYS A 304 -27.94 -9.55 -10.14
C LYS A 304 -28.98 -8.56 -10.65
N LYS A 305 -30.15 -8.56 -10.02
CA LYS A 305 -31.19 -7.55 -10.22
C LYS A 305 -30.92 -6.40 -9.29
N VAL A 306 -30.53 -5.26 -9.86
CA VAL A 306 -30.27 -4.03 -9.09
C VAL A 306 -31.37 -3.02 -9.40
N VAL A 307 -31.90 -2.37 -8.36
CA VAL A 307 -32.82 -1.26 -8.52
C VAL A 307 -32.00 0.02 -8.61
N ARG A 308 -31.94 0.66 -9.79
CA ARG A 308 -31.32 1.98 -9.97
C ARG A 308 -32.42 3.06 -9.96
N PHE A 309 -32.10 4.20 -9.38
CA PHE A 309 -32.90 5.42 -9.46
C PHE A 309 -32.31 6.33 -10.55
N ASP A 310 -33.16 6.95 -11.36
CA ASP A 310 -32.72 7.85 -12.42
C ASP A 310 -32.17 9.16 -11.83
N ASN A 311 -30.98 9.58 -12.29
CA ASN A 311 -30.36 10.83 -11.86
C ASN A 311 -31.01 12.00 -12.60
N GLY A 312 -31.97 12.67 -11.96
CA GLY A 312 -32.43 13.98 -12.45
C GLY A 312 -33.84 14.38 -12.10
N THR A 313 -34.71 13.49 -11.62
CA THR A 313 -36.05 13.88 -11.14
C THR A 313 -36.61 12.76 -10.28
N TRP A 314 -37.10 13.07 -9.08
CA TRP A 314 -37.77 12.18 -8.11
C TRP A 314 -38.15 10.80 -8.68
N GLY A 315 -37.32 9.81 -8.34
CA GLY A 315 -37.04 8.59 -9.09
C GLY A 315 -38.20 7.64 -9.33
N ILE A 316 -38.32 7.19 -10.57
CA ILE A 316 -38.94 5.91 -10.92
C ILE A 316 -37.87 4.83 -10.73
N PRO A 317 -38.04 3.86 -9.81
CA PRO A 317 -37.10 2.75 -9.66
C PRO A 317 -37.13 1.89 -10.93
N LYS A 318 -35.96 1.70 -11.56
CA LYS A 318 -35.79 0.76 -12.67
C LYS A 318 -35.02 -0.46 -12.16
N VAL A 319 -35.60 -1.65 -12.36
CA VAL A 319 -34.88 -2.91 -12.18
C VAL A 319 -33.99 -3.10 -13.41
N VAL A 320 -32.68 -3.07 -13.21
CA VAL A 320 -31.69 -3.38 -14.24
C VAL A 320 -31.09 -4.74 -13.91
N GLU A 321 -31.05 -5.62 -14.91
CA GLU A 321 -30.31 -6.88 -14.81
C GLU A 321 -28.87 -6.61 -15.26
N LEU A 322 -27.93 -6.72 -14.33
CA LEU A 322 -26.50 -6.57 -14.60
C LEU A 322 -25.81 -7.92 -14.38
N TYR A 323 -24.83 -8.23 -15.22
CA TYR A 323 -23.89 -9.31 -14.89
C TYR A 323 -23.04 -8.82 -13.72
N SER A 324 -22.84 -9.63 -12.68
CA SER A 324 -22.19 -9.20 -11.43
C SER A 324 -20.78 -8.59 -11.57
N ASP A 325 -20.16 -8.73 -12.75
CA ASP A 325 -18.80 -8.30 -13.05
C ASP A 325 -18.74 -7.26 -14.19
N GLU A 326 -19.91 -6.90 -14.77
CA GLU A 326 -20.08 -5.83 -15.75
C GLU A 326 -20.81 -4.64 -15.13
N ASP A 327 -20.67 -4.44 -13.82
CA ASP A 327 -21.02 -3.16 -13.22
C ASP A 327 -20.07 -2.10 -13.79
N ASP A 328 -20.59 -0.92 -14.14
CA ASP A 328 -19.79 0.23 -14.58
C ASP A 328 -18.66 0.56 -13.58
N MET A 329 -18.85 0.15 -12.31
CA MET A 329 -17.95 0.33 -11.17
C MET A 329 -17.08 -0.91 -10.88
N ALA A 330 -17.10 -1.96 -11.71
CA ALA A 330 -16.27 -3.14 -11.48
C ALA A 330 -14.79 -2.82 -11.72
N ILE A 331 -13.92 -3.23 -10.79
CA ILE A 331 -12.48 -3.03 -10.92
C ILE A 331 -11.97 -4.00 -11.98
N ARG A 332 -11.42 -3.42 -13.05
CA ARG A 332 -10.94 -4.17 -14.20
C ARG A 332 -9.56 -4.73 -13.93
N ASP A 333 -9.43 -6.04 -14.05
CA ASP A 333 -8.15 -6.73 -13.97
C ASP A 333 -7.81 -7.32 -15.34
N ASN A 334 -6.84 -6.69 -16.03
CA ASN A 334 -6.36 -7.11 -17.34
C ASN A 334 -5.50 -8.39 -17.29
N GLY A 335 -5.17 -8.89 -16.10
CA GLY A 335 -4.34 -10.08 -15.92
C GLY A 335 -2.85 -9.90 -16.25
N ASP A 336 -2.42 -8.71 -16.66
CA ASP A 336 -1.01 -8.41 -16.89
C ASP A 336 -0.37 -7.89 -15.59
N TYR A 337 0.43 -8.75 -14.95
CA TYR A 337 1.22 -8.45 -13.75
C TYR A 337 2.69 -8.20 -14.04
N SER A 338 3.05 -8.06 -15.31
CA SER A 338 4.38 -7.60 -15.65
C SER A 338 4.59 -6.16 -15.18
N ILE A 339 5.84 -5.72 -15.18
CA ILE A 339 6.19 -4.31 -14.94
C ILE A 339 5.44 -3.37 -15.89
N LYS A 340 5.14 -3.81 -17.12
CA LYS A 340 4.38 -3.00 -18.08
C LYS A 340 2.93 -2.84 -17.61
N GLY A 341 2.26 -3.95 -17.31
CA GLY A 341 0.89 -3.94 -16.79
C GLY A 341 0.77 -3.17 -15.47
N TRP A 342 1.78 -3.23 -14.60
CA TRP A 342 1.86 -2.39 -13.40
C TRP A 342 1.87 -0.89 -13.71
N LYS A 343 2.70 -0.46 -14.67
CA LYS A 343 2.81 0.96 -15.02
C LYS A 343 1.51 1.52 -15.58
N GLU A 344 0.85 0.76 -16.44
CA GLU A 344 -0.46 1.13 -17.01
C GLU A 344 -1.50 1.27 -15.90
N ALA A 345 -1.63 0.27 -15.02
CA ALA A 345 -2.59 0.33 -13.92
C ALA A 345 -2.28 1.45 -12.90
N PHE A 346 -1.01 1.74 -12.64
CA PHE A 346 -0.61 2.85 -11.77
C PHE A 346 -0.93 4.21 -12.39
N GLU A 347 -0.76 4.35 -13.71
CA GLU A 347 -1.11 5.57 -14.45
C GLU A 347 -2.62 5.80 -14.44
N ASP A 348 -3.41 4.77 -14.76
CA ASP A 348 -4.88 4.81 -14.72
C ASP A 348 -5.36 5.20 -13.31
N TYR A 349 -4.89 4.51 -12.27
CA TYR A 349 -5.22 4.84 -10.89
C TYR A 349 -4.81 6.27 -10.52
N SER A 350 -3.64 6.72 -10.99
CA SER A 350 -3.20 8.09 -10.75
C SER A 350 -4.10 9.11 -11.43
N MET A 351 -4.63 8.82 -12.63
CA MET A 351 -5.57 9.70 -13.30
C MET A 351 -6.88 9.87 -12.53
N ASP A 352 -7.35 8.80 -11.89
CA ASP A 352 -8.64 8.79 -11.19
C ASP A 352 -8.53 9.37 -9.75
N HIS A 353 -7.43 9.08 -9.04
CA HIS A 353 -7.25 9.44 -7.62
C HIS A 353 -6.26 10.58 -7.37
N GLY A 354 -5.48 10.92 -8.39
CA GLY A 354 -4.42 11.92 -8.30
C GLY A 354 -4.95 13.34 -8.13
N LYS A 355 -4.17 14.17 -7.43
CA LYS A 355 -4.51 15.58 -7.19
C LYS A 355 -3.59 16.52 -7.97
N GLY A 356 -4.14 17.67 -8.36
CA GLY A 356 -3.41 18.73 -9.05
C GLY A 356 -3.17 18.47 -10.55
N PRO A 357 -2.41 19.34 -11.23
CA PRO A 357 -2.28 19.31 -12.69
C PRO A 357 -1.55 18.08 -13.23
N ASN A 358 -0.81 17.36 -12.38
CA ASN A 358 -0.04 16.18 -12.73
C ASN A 358 -0.65 14.89 -12.19
N ASN A 359 -1.91 14.93 -11.71
CA ASN A 359 -2.63 13.77 -11.18
C ASN A 359 -1.76 12.94 -10.22
N THR A 360 -1.13 13.61 -9.25
CA THR A 360 -0.18 12.95 -8.36
C THR A 360 -0.93 12.35 -7.17
N ILE A 361 -0.78 11.04 -6.96
CA ILE A 361 -1.30 10.36 -5.77
C ILE A 361 -0.42 10.61 -4.54
N GLY A 362 -1.03 10.42 -3.37
CA GLY A 362 -0.39 10.62 -2.07
C GLY A 362 -0.12 12.10 -1.75
N GLY A 363 0.83 12.32 -0.84
CA GLY A 363 1.20 13.64 -0.35
C GLY A 363 1.18 13.74 1.17
N SER A 364 0.80 14.90 1.67
CA SER A 364 0.73 15.19 3.11
C SER A 364 -0.46 16.08 3.46
N SER A 365 -1.58 15.86 2.77
CA SER A 365 -2.83 16.61 2.95
C SER A 365 -3.46 16.29 4.31
N TYR A 366 -3.26 15.07 4.79
CA TYR A 366 -3.81 14.57 6.06
C TYR A 366 -2.78 14.54 7.19
N ASP A 367 -1.54 14.98 6.93
CA ASP A 367 -0.51 15.12 7.97
C ASP A 367 -0.89 16.25 8.94
N ILE A 368 -1.29 15.85 10.15
CA ILE A 368 -1.77 16.76 11.19
C ILE A 368 -0.66 17.70 11.66
N THR A 369 0.61 17.29 11.56
CA THR A 369 1.74 18.14 11.95
C THR A 369 1.98 19.29 10.98
N LYS A 370 1.48 19.17 9.75
CA LYS A 370 1.54 20.23 8.72
C LYS A 370 0.31 21.15 8.72
N LEU A 371 -0.69 20.89 9.56
CA LEU A 371 -1.84 21.77 9.69
C LEU A 371 -1.43 23.13 10.29
N PRO A 372 -2.01 24.25 9.80
CA PRO A 372 -1.82 25.55 10.44
C PRO A 372 -2.21 25.51 11.92
N GLN A 373 -1.41 26.17 12.77
CA GLN A 373 -1.60 26.16 14.23
C GLN A 373 -3.00 26.64 14.68
N THR A 374 -3.60 27.55 13.91
CA THR A 374 -4.97 28.03 14.12
C THR A 374 -6.01 26.91 13.93
N LYS A 375 -5.86 26.11 12.87
CA LYS A 375 -6.72 24.94 12.62
C LYS A 375 -6.52 23.87 13.69
N LYS A 376 -5.28 23.64 14.13
CA LYS A 376 -4.97 22.66 15.19
C LYS A 376 -5.60 23.03 16.54
N ARG A 377 -5.60 24.32 16.93
CA ARG A 377 -6.28 24.78 18.16
C ARG A 377 -7.80 24.65 18.07
N LEU A 378 -8.38 24.93 16.90
CA LEU A 378 -9.81 24.75 16.65
C LEU A 378 -10.23 23.28 16.74
N SER A 379 -9.47 22.36 16.14
CA SER A 379 -9.76 20.93 16.20
C SER A 379 -9.62 20.35 17.61
N GLN A 380 -8.65 20.81 18.40
CA GLN A 380 -8.54 20.46 19.83
C GLN A 380 -9.75 20.96 20.63
N THR A 381 -10.22 22.17 20.35
CA THR A 381 -11.40 22.74 21.02
C THR A 381 -12.66 21.96 20.68
N LYS A 382 -12.84 21.59 19.41
CA LYS A 382 -13.93 20.70 18.98
C LYS A 382 -13.87 19.36 19.70
N LYS A 383 -12.71 18.70 19.77
CA LYS A 383 -12.55 17.42 20.48
C LYS A 383 -13.00 17.51 21.95
N LYS A 384 -12.63 18.60 22.63
CA LYS A 384 -13.08 18.85 24.01
C LYS A 384 -14.59 19.01 24.10
N GLN A 385 -15.22 19.73 23.17
CA GLN A 385 -16.68 19.88 23.14
C GLN A 385 -17.37 18.54 22.90
N TYR A 386 -16.93 17.75 21.92
CA TYR A 386 -17.47 16.40 21.65
C TYR A 386 -17.40 15.49 22.88
N ARG A 387 -16.26 15.48 23.60
CA ARG A 387 -16.13 14.71 24.85
C ARG A 387 -17.10 15.13 25.95
N ILE A 388 -17.53 16.40 25.96
CA ILE A 388 -18.48 16.93 26.96
C ILE A 388 -19.92 16.65 26.55
N THR A 389 -20.23 16.69 25.24
CA THR A 389 -21.61 16.61 24.74
C THR A 389 -22.06 15.19 24.39
N GLY A 390 -21.16 14.21 24.26
CA GLY A 390 -21.51 12.79 24.17
C GLY A 390 -22.43 12.40 23.01
N PHE A 391 -22.25 13.03 21.84
CA PHE A 391 -22.93 12.67 20.60
C PHE A 391 -21.94 12.11 19.59
#